data_AF-A0A1I7SZD6-F1
#
_entry.id   AF-A0A1I7SZD6-F1
#
_cell.length_a   1.000
_cell.length_b   1.000
_cell.length_c   1.000
_cell.angle_alpha   90.00
_cell.angle_beta   90.00
_cell.angle_gamma   90.00
#
_symmetry.space_group_name_H-M   'P 1'
#
loop_
_entity.id
_entity.type
_entity.pdbx_description
1 polymer ?
#
loop_
_entity_poly.entity_id
_entity_poly.type
_entity_poly.pdbx_seq_one_letter_code
_entity_poly.pdbx_strand_id
1 'polypeptide(L)'
;MEFENSYNESGRNACEEHLRKQSFENEKELEYMRKNRNEQLYLIDDRRRFESTYYYDLGYFDGISFRPDIKEEEEVKEDIEELEDHTYCKRRKPKRNLYPNAADIGKKHVERHTCTVCFELQRAALVRDIYAHEEKMLIMVSRVLQGMIIVEKTNVFMKRRYSPCCHFHFFEAIDVIYKFLNIEKHSKIVKAETKKLEKLMEIVRKVYAEVSTIQQLDDVMYRFQAKYWDFMENCDEITSTPEPLKPPEVIHFPAADTVNSENNDELEPHHYCIYCSELQPDRILAQLTTQKERLVILYLLRGFFTFEQARSQMKKEIFICHSHFSQIIQDVKRIMRFPMESVRVIMVTINALCQDIDDDQFYEILDFL
;
A
#
# COMPACT_ATOMS: atom_id res chain seq x y z
N MET A 1 10.99 -28.76 -70.90
CA MET A 1 10.42 -29.17 -69.60
C MET A 1 11.47 -29.12 -68.47
N GLU A 2 12.51 -28.28 -68.60
CA GLU A 2 13.62 -28.18 -67.62
C GLU A 2 13.76 -26.77 -66.99
N PHE A 3 12.96 -25.79 -67.43
CA PHE A 3 13.07 -24.40 -66.96
C PHE A 3 12.15 -24.05 -65.77
N GLU A 4 11.24 -24.93 -65.35
CA GLU A 4 10.33 -24.68 -64.22
C GLU A 4 10.87 -25.17 -62.86
N ASN A 5 11.96 -25.95 -62.82
CA ASN A 5 12.50 -26.46 -61.57
C ASN A 5 13.48 -25.50 -60.86
N SER A 6 14.13 -24.56 -61.56
CA SER A 6 15.14 -23.70 -60.92
C SER A 6 14.54 -22.57 -60.07
N TYR A 7 13.32 -22.11 -60.39
CA TYR A 7 12.67 -21.03 -59.62
C TYR A 7 12.14 -21.50 -58.25
N ASN A 8 11.83 -22.79 -58.10
CA ASN A 8 11.32 -23.33 -56.83
C ASN A 8 12.43 -23.56 -55.77
N GLU A 9 13.68 -23.77 -56.19
CA GLU A 9 14.79 -23.97 -55.25
C GLU A 9 15.26 -22.65 -54.61
N SER A 10 15.28 -21.56 -55.38
CA SER A 10 15.69 -20.25 -54.85
C SER A 10 14.75 -19.73 -53.75
N GLY A 11 13.43 -19.92 -53.91
CA GLY A 11 12.44 -19.52 -52.91
C GLY A 11 12.49 -20.35 -51.62
N ARG A 12 12.79 -21.66 -51.73
CA ARG A 12 12.95 -22.53 -50.55
C ARG A 12 14.18 -22.16 -49.74
N ASN A 13 15.31 -21.88 -50.40
CA ASN A 13 16.55 -21.50 -49.73
C ASN A 13 16.40 -20.18 -48.96
N ALA A 14 15.69 -19.19 -49.51
CA ALA A 14 15.44 -17.92 -48.84
C ALA A 14 14.53 -18.08 -47.60
N CYS A 15 13.52 -18.94 -47.68
CA CYS A 15 12.62 -19.23 -46.56
C CYS A 15 13.35 -19.98 -45.43
N GLU A 16 14.16 -20.99 -45.77
CA GLU A 16 14.98 -21.70 -44.79
C GLU A 16 16.00 -20.80 -44.11
N GLU A 17 16.63 -19.88 -44.85
CA GLU A 17 17.57 -18.91 -44.27
C GLU A 17 16.88 -17.94 -43.30
N HIS A 18 15.66 -17.50 -43.63
CA HIS A 18 14.87 -16.63 -42.75
C HIS A 18 14.48 -17.35 -41.45
N LEU A 19 14.02 -18.60 -41.53
CA LEU A 19 13.68 -19.41 -40.36
C LEU A 19 14.91 -19.69 -39.48
N ARG A 20 16.08 -19.92 -40.08
CA ARG A 20 17.34 -20.07 -39.33
C ARG A 20 17.73 -18.79 -38.57
N LYS A 21 17.60 -17.62 -39.21
CA LYS A 21 17.87 -16.33 -38.55
C LYS A 21 16.92 -16.09 -37.37
N GLN A 22 15.62 -16.38 -37.55
CA GLN A 22 14.62 -16.23 -36.49
C GLN A 22 14.87 -17.20 -35.32
N SER A 23 15.24 -18.46 -35.61
CA SER A 23 15.61 -19.44 -34.58
C SER A 23 16.81 -18.97 -33.76
N PHE A 24 17.82 -18.39 -34.40
CA PHE A 24 19.02 -17.89 -33.74
C PHE A 24 18.75 -16.66 -32.85
N GLU A 25 17.86 -15.77 -33.28
CA GLU A 25 17.43 -14.62 -32.45
C GLU A 25 16.65 -15.06 -31.22
N ASN A 26 15.73 -16.02 -31.38
CA ASN A 26 14.97 -16.59 -30.26
C ASN A 26 15.89 -17.29 -29.25
N GLU A 27 16.95 -17.97 -29.71
CA GLU A 27 17.92 -18.65 -28.84
C GLU A 27 18.75 -17.64 -28.03
N LYS A 28 19.16 -16.53 -28.63
CA LYS A 28 19.83 -15.42 -27.91
C LYS A 28 18.93 -14.78 -26.85
N GLU A 29 17.67 -14.56 -27.16
CA GLU A 29 16.69 -14.01 -26.21
C GLU A 29 16.46 -14.98 -25.03
N LEU A 30 16.35 -16.28 -25.33
CA LEU A 30 16.23 -17.31 -24.30
C LEU A 30 17.48 -17.40 -23.41
N GLU A 31 18.69 -17.28 -23.98
CA GLU A 31 19.93 -17.28 -23.21
C GLU A 31 20.06 -16.03 -22.32
N TYR A 32 19.66 -14.86 -22.82
CA TYR A 32 19.57 -13.63 -22.01
C TYR A 32 18.65 -13.81 -20.81
N MET A 33 17.46 -14.38 -21.02
CA MET A 33 16.49 -14.65 -19.96
C MET A 33 17.01 -15.68 -18.94
N ARG A 34 17.77 -16.70 -19.38
CA ARG A 34 18.42 -17.68 -18.49
C ARG A 34 19.50 -17.03 -17.63
N LYS A 35 20.36 -16.18 -18.21
CA LYS A 35 21.40 -15.45 -17.47
C LYS A 35 20.79 -14.54 -16.41
N ASN A 36 19.79 -13.75 -16.77
CA ASN A 36 19.10 -12.84 -15.84
C ASN A 36 18.40 -13.60 -14.70
N ARG A 37 17.84 -14.79 -14.98
CA ARG A 37 17.23 -15.67 -13.96
C ARG A 37 18.26 -16.22 -12.98
N ASN A 38 19.43 -16.64 -13.47
CA ASN A 38 20.50 -17.18 -12.64
C ASN A 38 21.12 -16.09 -11.74
N GLU A 39 21.24 -14.86 -12.23
CA GLU A 39 21.64 -13.71 -11.42
C GLU A 39 20.63 -13.42 -10.29
N GLN A 40 19.32 -13.53 -10.57
CA GLN A 40 18.30 -13.39 -9.52
C GLN A 40 18.34 -14.50 -8.46
N LEU A 41 18.67 -15.73 -8.84
CA LEU A 41 18.85 -16.82 -7.88
C LEU A 41 20.07 -16.59 -6.98
N TYR A 42 21.16 -16.07 -7.55
CA TYR A 42 22.36 -15.70 -6.78
C TYR A 42 22.06 -14.62 -5.73
N LEU A 43 21.27 -13.61 -6.09
CA LEU A 43 20.84 -12.55 -5.16
C LEU A 43 19.89 -13.05 -4.06
N ILE A 44 19.08 -14.08 -4.33
CA ILE A 44 18.20 -14.70 -3.32
C ILE A 44 19.03 -15.53 -2.33
N ASP A 45 20.05 -16.23 -2.80
CA ASP A 45 20.95 -17.00 -1.93
C ASP A 45 21.87 -16.09 -1.11
N ASP A 46 22.38 -15.00 -1.68
CA ASP A 46 23.12 -13.97 -0.93
C ASP A 46 22.23 -13.32 0.14
N ARG A 47 20.94 -13.10 -0.14
CA ARG A 47 19.98 -12.61 0.86
C ARG A 47 19.80 -13.59 2.02
N ARG A 48 19.73 -14.90 1.76
CA ARG A 48 19.65 -15.92 2.82
C ARG A 48 20.96 -16.00 3.62
N ARG A 49 22.11 -15.82 2.97
CA ARG A 49 23.43 -15.80 3.61
C ARG A 49 23.61 -14.58 4.52
N PHE A 50 23.06 -13.44 4.11
CA PHE A 50 23.03 -12.21 4.90
C PHE A 50 22.07 -12.30 6.11
N GLU A 51 20.95 -13.00 5.96
CA GLU A 51 19.99 -13.23 7.07
C GLU A 51 20.52 -14.21 8.13
N SER A 52 21.37 -15.18 7.74
CA SER A 52 21.96 -16.17 8.66
C SER A 52 23.11 -15.63 9.51
N THR A 53 23.86 -14.64 9.01
CA THR A 53 25.01 -14.06 9.73
C THR A 53 24.58 -13.00 10.74
N TYR A 54 23.46 -12.32 10.52
CA TYR A 54 22.97 -11.26 11.42
C TYR A 54 22.21 -11.74 12.66
N TYR A 55 21.89 -13.04 12.75
CA TYR A 55 21.24 -13.63 13.92
C TYR A 55 22.18 -13.90 15.11
N TYR A 56 23.50 -13.70 14.93
CA TYR A 56 24.50 -13.94 15.97
C TYR A 56 25.08 -12.66 16.62
N ASP A 57 24.82 -11.47 16.07
CA ASP A 57 25.51 -10.23 16.49
C ASP A 57 24.66 -9.21 17.28
N LEU A 58 23.41 -9.54 17.64
CA LEU A 58 22.64 -8.74 18.60
C LEU A 58 22.70 -9.37 19.99
N GLY A 59 23.81 -9.08 20.68
CA GLY A 59 24.04 -9.46 22.06
C GLY A 59 22.93 -8.97 23.00
N TYR A 60 22.22 -9.93 23.57
CA TYR A 60 21.50 -9.80 24.84
C TYR A 60 21.78 -11.07 25.63
N PHE A 61 22.79 -11.00 26.51
CA PHE A 61 23.12 -12.03 27.48
C PHE A 61 22.59 -11.57 28.83
N ASP A 62 21.51 -12.18 29.30
CA ASP A 62 21.33 -12.42 30.73
C ASP A 62 21.83 -13.84 31.00
N GLY A 63 22.72 -13.95 31.98
CA GLY A 63 23.51 -15.15 32.23
C GLY A 63 22.67 -16.36 32.62
N ILE A 64 22.91 -17.47 31.93
CA ILE A 64 23.09 -18.81 32.48
C ILE A 64 24.08 -19.52 31.54
N SER A 65 25.19 -20.00 32.11
CA SER A 65 26.21 -20.75 31.39
C SER A 65 25.69 -22.13 30.98
N PHE A 66 25.61 -22.39 29.67
CA PHE A 66 25.61 -23.74 29.13
C PHE A 66 26.57 -23.77 27.93
N ARG A 67 27.74 -24.39 28.13
CA ARG A 67 28.58 -24.86 27.03
C ARG A 67 28.10 -26.26 26.64
N PRO A 68 27.87 -26.52 25.35
CA PRO A 68 28.19 -27.81 24.78
C PRO A 68 29.34 -27.66 23.79
N ASP A 69 30.34 -28.51 23.98
CA ASP A 69 31.40 -28.78 23.02
C ASP A 69 30.79 -29.21 21.68
N ILE A 70 31.12 -28.49 20.60
CA ILE A 70 30.90 -28.97 19.24
C ILE A 70 32.28 -29.13 18.61
N LYS A 71 32.56 -30.39 18.29
CA LYS A 71 33.77 -30.87 17.64
C LYS A 71 33.76 -30.49 16.17
N GLU A 72 34.99 -30.34 15.71
CA GLU A 72 35.52 -30.08 14.38
C GLU A 72 34.76 -30.71 13.20
N GLU A 73 34.79 -29.90 12.15
CA GLU A 73 34.58 -30.15 10.72
C GLU A 73 34.89 -31.57 10.23
N GLU A 74 33.93 -32.19 9.53
CA GLU A 74 34.23 -33.22 8.54
C GLU A 74 33.79 -32.75 7.15
N GLU A 75 34.79 -32.76 6.28
CA GLU A 75 34.81 -32.45 4.86
C GLU A 75 33.97 -33.50 4.09
N VAL A 76 32.78 -33.13 3.60
CA VAL A 76 32.00 -34.01 2.70
C VAL A 76 32.32 -33.63 1.26
N LYS A 77 33.03 -34.56 0.59
CA LYS A 77 33.37 -34.53 -0.83
C LYS A 77 32.11 -34.62 -1.70
N GLU A 78 32.15 -33.86 -2.79
CA GLU A 78 31.22 -33.93 -3.92
C GLU A 78 31.33 -35.29 -4.62
N ASP A 79 30.22 -36.01 -4.74
CA ASP A 79 30.02 -37.00 -5.79
C ASP A 79 28.85 -36.51 -6.66
N ILE A 80 29.18 -36.08 -7.88
CA ILE A 80 28.25 -35.80 -8.97
C ILE A 80 28.01 -37.15 -9.66
N GLU A 81 26.85 -37.76 -9.40
CA GLU A 81 26.34 -38.86 -10.22
C GLU A 81 25.10 -38.38 -11.01
N GLU A 82 25.19 -38.59 -12.32
CA GLU A 82 24.13 -38.45 -13.29
C GLU A 82 22.88 -39.24 -12.88
N LEU A 83 21.73 -38.58 -12.86
CA LEU A 83 20.44 -39.27 -12.94
C LEU A 83 19.52 -38.51 -13.90
N GLU A 84 19.45 -39.08 -15.10
CA GLU A 84 18.43 -38.82 -16.09
C GLU A 84 17.05 -39.29 -15.59
N ASP A 85 16.05 -38.58 -16.10
CA ASP A 85 14.65 -38.98 -16.25
C ASP A 85 13.74 -39.00 -15.00
N HIS A 86 13.07 -37.86 -14.77
CA HIS A 86 11.73 -37.86 -14.18
C HIS A 86 10.81 -36.85 -14.88
N THR A 87 10.01 -37.40 -15.78
CA THR A 87 8.71 -36.90 -16.23
C THR A 87 7.77 -36.56 -15.06
N TYR A 88 7.81 -35.35 -14.50
CA TYR A 88 6.65 -34.77 -13.79
C TYR A 88 6.82 -33.27 -13.45
N CYS A 89 6.07 -32.37 -14.11
CA CYS A 89 5.70 -31.09 -13.51
C CYS A 89 4.43 -30.49 -14.13
N LYS A 90 3.31 -31.21 -14.06
CA LYS A 90 1.99 -30.57 -14.00
C LYS A 90 1.80 -30.01 -12.58
N ARG A 91 2.50 -28.94 -12.22
CA ARG A 91 2.17 -28.17 -11.01
C ARG A 91 0.88 -27.41 -11.27
N ARG A 92 -0.23 -28.00 -10.84
CA ARG A 92 -1.44 -27.25 -10.51
C ARG A 92 -1.02 -26.10 -9.59
N LYS A 93 -1.19 -24.86 -10.04
CA LYS A 93 -1.16 -23.70 -9.14
C LYS A 93 -2.11 -24.03 -7.97
N PRO A 94 -1.67 -23.98 -6.71
CA PRO A 94 -2.64 -24.00 -5.62
C PRO A 94 -3.54 -22.79 -5.84
N LYS A 95 -4.81 -23.01 -6.20
CA LYS A 95 -5.84 -21.99 -6.11
C LYS A 95 -5.96 -21.67 -4.62
N ARG A 96 -5.11 -20.76 -4.12
CA ARG A 96 -5.42 -20.07 -2.88
C ARG A 96 -6.63 -19.22 -3.21
N ASN A 97 -7.80 -19.61 -2.71
CA ASN A 97 -8.94 -18.70 -2.64
C ASN A 97 -8.49 -17.52 -1.78
N LEU A 98 -8.05 -16.44 -2.42
CA LEU A 98 -7.64 -15.18 -1.79
C LEU A 98 -8.82 -14.39 -1.21
N TYR A 99 -10.03 -14.93 -1.36
CA TYR A 99 -11.25 -14.39 -0.80
C TYR A 99 -11.90 -15.47 0.09
N PRO A 100 -12.14 -15.19 1.38
CA PRO A 100 -12.93 -16.09 2.21
C PRO A 100 -14.34 -16.19 1.63
N ASN A 101 -14.89 -17.40 1.59
CA ASN A 101 -16.27 -17.63 1.17
C ASN A 101 -17.23 -16.84 2.08
N ALA A 102 -18.26 -16.24 1.51
CA ALA A 102 -19.26 -15.44 2.24
C ALA A 102 -19.97 -16.22 3.38
N ALA A 103 -19.95 -17.55 3.34
CA ALA A 103 -20.53 -18.42 4.38
C ALA A 103 -19.66 -18.58 5.65
N ASP A 104 -18.36 -18.22 5.61
CA ASP A 104 -17.44 -18.32 6.76
C ASP A 104 -17.37 -17.01 7.60
N ILE A 105 -18.23 -16.02 7.30
CA ILE A 105 -18.31 -14.72 7.98
C ILE A 105 -19.10 -14.84 9.32
N GLY A 106 -18.83 -15.90 10.07
CA GLY A 106 -19.24 -16.02 11.46
C GLY A 106 -18.26 -15.26 12.35
N LYS A 107 -18.55 -13.99 12.66
CA LYS A 107 -17.93 -13.15 13.72
C LYS A 107 -16.40 -13.06 13.77
N LYS A 108 -15.65 -13.37 12.71
CA LYS A 108 -14.22 -13.03 12.68
C LYS A 108 -14.09 -11.52 12.55
N HIS A 109 -13.53 -10.89 13.58
CA HIS A 109 -13.19 -9.48 13.60
C HIS A 109 -12.39 -9.17 12.32
N VAL A 110 -12.94 -8.34 11.44
CA VAL A 110 -12.23 -7.96 10.20
C VAL A 110 -11.07 -7.08 10.63
N GLU A 111 -9.86 -7.62 10.60
CA GLU A 111 -8.65 -6.85 10.86
C GLU A 111 -8.57 -5.67 9.90
N ARG A 112 -8.26 -4.50 10.44
CA ARG A 112 -8.10 -3.25 9.69
C ARG A 112 -6.69 -2.71 9.90
N HIS A 113 -6.11 -2.15 8.85
CA HIS A 113 -4.78 -1.55 8.87
C HIS A 113 -4.82 -0.16 8.27
N THR A 114 -4.05 0.75 8.85
CA THR A 114 -3.92 2.12 8.34
C THR A 114 -2.90 2.15 7.22
N CYS A 115 -3.29 2.67 6.06
CA CYS A 115 -2.37 2.89 4.96
C CYS A 115 -1.40 4.03 5.32
N THR A 116 -0.10 3.82 5.14
CA THR A 116 0.92 4.85 5.43
C THR A 116 1.01 5.98 4.41
N VAL A 117 0.30 5.88 3.29
CA VAL A 117 0.34 6.84 2.19
C VAL A 117 -0.88 7.77 2.22
N CYS A 118 -2.10 7.23 2.26
CA CYS A 118 -3.31 8.04 2.41
C CYS A 118 -3.79 8.21 3.86
N PHE A 119 -3.21 7.48 4.83
CA PHE A 119 -3.64 7.47 6.23
C PHE A 119 -5.06 6.93 6.48
N GLU A 120 -5.71 6.40 5.45
CA GLU A 120 -7.03 5.79 5.56
C GLU A 120 -6.97 4.40 6.20
N LEU A 121 -7.99 4.09 7.00
CA LEU A 121 -8.18 2.76 7.59
C LEU A 121 -8.81 1.82 6.56
N GLN A 122 -8.10 0.75 6.24
CA GLN A 122 -8.47 -0.18 5.18
C GLN A 122 -8.61 -1.60 5.72
N ARG A 123 -9.40 -2.44 5.06
CA ARG A 123 -9.47 -3.88 5.40
C ARG A 123 -8.09 -4.50 5.20
N ALA A 124 -7.68 -5.40 6.09
CA ALA A 124 -6.35 -6.03 6.00
C ALA A 124 -6.07 -6.68 4.63
N ALA A 125 -7.10 -7.25 3.99
CA ALA A 125 -6.99 -7.84 2.65
C ALA A 125 -6.69 -6.84 1.51
N LEU A 126 -6.90 -5.54 1.74
CA LEU A 126 -6.68 -4.46 0.77
C LEU A 126 -5.41 -3.66 1.05
N VAL A 127 -4.67 -4.03 2.11
CA VAL A 127 -3.41 -3.41 2.51
C VAL A 127 -2.31 -4.43 2.36
N ARG A 128 -1.18 -3.98 1.81
CA ARG A 128 0.02 -4.80 1.70
C ARG A 128 1.21 -4.06 2.25
N ASP A 129 2.03 -4.79 2.99
CA ASP A 129 3.32 -4.28 3.44
C ASP A 129 4.30 -4.21 2.28
N ILE A 130 4.85 -3.02 2.08
CA ILE A 130 5.90 -2.76 1.11
C ILE A 130 7.24 -2.81 1.83
N TYR A 131 8.12 -3.69 1.36
CA TYR A 131 9.46 -3.86 1.93
C TYR A 131 10.54 -3.24 1.05
N ALA A 132 10.46 -3.50 -0.26
CA ALA A 132 11.48 -3.08 -1.23
C ALA A 132 11.50 -1.55 -1.40
N HIS A 133 12.72 -0.99 -1.49
CA HIS A 133 12.90 0.45 -1.59
C HIS A 133 12.46 0.97 -2.96
N GLU A 134 12.63 0.19 -4.03
CA GLU A 134 12.21 0.55 -5.39
C GLU A 134 10.69 0.73 -5.48
N GLU A 135 9.94 -0.11 -4.76
CA GLU A 135 8.48 -0.02 -4.68
C GLU A 135 8.04 1.22 -3.90
N LYS A 136 8.70 1.48 -2.76
CA LYS A 136 8.46 2.71 -1.98
C LYS A 136 8.79 3.95 -2.81
N MET A 137 9.87 3.91 -3.59
CA MET A 137 10.29 4.98 -4.47
C MET A 137 9.19 5.32 -5.48
N LEU A 138 8.64 4.34 -6.21
CA LEU A 138 7.60 4.61 -7.20
C LEU A 138 6.37 5.31 -6.60
N ILE A 139 5.94 4.86 -5.43
CA ILE A 139 4.78 5.45 -4.73
C ILE A 139 5.10 6.85 -4.21
N MET A 140 6.31 7.11 -3.73
CA MET A 140 6.69 8.44 -3.29
C MET A 140 6.89 9.41 -4.46
N VAL A 141 7.47 8.95 -5.57
CA VAL A 141 7.63 9.73 -6.79
C VAL A 141 6.27 10.15 -7.34
N SER A 142 5.29 9.25 -7.39
CA SER A 142 3.94 9.62 -7.84
C SER A 142 3.30 10.71 -6.97
N ARG A 143 3.46 10.63 -5.65
CA ARG A 143 2.97 11.66 -4.71
C ARG A 143 3.65 13.02 -4.90
N VAL A 144 4.95 13.02 -5.21
CA VAL A 144 5.68 14.25 -5.55
C VAL A 144 5.17 14.84 -6.87
N LEU A 145 4.94 14.01 -7.90
CA LEU A 145 4.43 14.47 -9.19
C LEU A 145 3.02 15.07 -9.09
N GLN A 146 2.19 14.54 -8.18
CA GLN A 146 0.87 15.11 -7.85
C GLN A 146 0.95 16.41 -7.03
N GLY A 147 2.12 16.77 -6.50
CA GLY A 147 2.30 17.90 -5.60
C GLY A 147 1.73 17.68 -4.19
N MET A 148 1.43 16.44 -3.80
CA MET A 148 0.90 16.12 -2.47
C MET A 148 1.98 16.16 -1.39
N ILE A 149 3.21 15.82 -1.76
CA ILE A 149 4.38 15.86 -0.86
C ILE A 149 5.56 16.50 -1.57
N ILE A 150 6.43 17.15 -0.79
CA ILE A 150 7.73 17.65 -1.26
C ILE A 150 8.77 16.52 -1.20
N VAL A 151 9.80 16.61 -2.04
CA VAL A 151 10.83 15.58 -2.20
C VAL A 151 11.54 15.27 -0.89
N GLU A 152 11.81 16.27 -0.07
CA GLU A 152 12.56 16.14 1.19
C GLU A 152 11.81 15.26 2.20
N LYS A 153 10.47 15.24 2.16
CA LYS A 153 9.63 14.45 3.07
C LYS A 153 9.57 12.98 2.71
N THR A 154 9.95 12.59 1.49
CA THR A 154 9.93 11.17 1.05
C THR A 154 10.92 10.33 1.85
N ASN A 155 12.02 10.93 2.32
CA ASN A 155 13.06 10.26 3.10
C ASN A 155 12.52 9.56 4.35
N VAL A 156 11.50 10.13 5.00
CA VAL A 156 10.89 9.52 6.20
C VAL A 156 10.18 8.21 5.84
N PHE A 157 9.50 8.18 4.70
CA PHE A 157 8.84 6.97 4.20
C PHE A 157 9.87 5.92 3.75
N MET A 158 10.90 6.36 3.02
CA MET A 158 11.95 5.48 2.50
C MET A 158 12.75 4.78 3.60
N LYS A 159 12.96 5.42 4.76
CA LYS A 159 13.72 4.86 5.90
C LYS A 159 12.97 3.78 6.69
N ARG A 160 11.66 3.63 6.50
CA ARG A 160 10.88 2.60 7.24
C ARG A 160 11.23 1.21 6.73
N ARG A 161 11.35 0.24 7.63
CA ARG A 161 11.60 -1.17 7.27
C ARG A 161 10.49 -1.71 6.35
N TYR A 162 9.24 -1.50 6.73
CA TYR A 162 8.08 -1.80 5.91
C TYR A 162 7.08 -0.64 5.96
N SER A 163 6.16 -0.61 5.00
CA SER A 163 5.15 0.44 4.91
C SER A 163 3.83 -0.16 4.43
N PRO A 164 2.82 -0.33 5.31
CA PRO A 164 1.52 -0.82 4.89
C PRO A 164 0.89 0.17 3.92
N CYS A 165 0.49 -0.31 2.75
CA CYS A 165 -0.02 0.51 1.67
C CYS A 165 -1.26 -0.13 1.05
N CYS A 166 -2.31 0.66 0.80
CA CYS A 166 -3.49 0.15 0.13
C CYS A 166 -3.20 -0.17 -1.35
N HIS A 167 -3.90 -1.15 -1.91
CA HIS A 167 -3.71 -1.59 -3.29
C HIS A 167 -3.95 -0.49 -4.32
N PHE A 168 -4.85 0.46 -4.00
CA PHE A 168 -5.16 1.61 -4.85
C PHE A 168 -3.92 2.43 -5.22
N HIS A 169 -2.98 2.60 -4.29
CA HIS A 169 -1.77 3.40 -4.54
C HIS A 169 -0.77 2.74 -5.47
N PHE A 170 -0.85 1.41 -5.65
CA PHE A 170 0.00 0.74 -6.63
C PHE A 170 -0.43 1.12 -8.05
N PHE A 171 -1.74 1.09 -8.32
CA PHE A 171 -2.30 1.53 -9.60
C PHE A 171 -2.07 3.04 -9.80
N GLU A 172 -2.44 3.85 -8.82
CA GLU A 172 -2.33 5.30 -8.88
C GLU A 172 -0.88 5.74 -9.16
N ALA A 173 0.11 5.05 -8.58
CA ALA A 173 1.51 5.39 -8.81
C ALA A 173 1.92 5.25 -10.27
N ILE A 174 1.54 4.16 -10.92
CA ILE A 174 1.86 3.92 -12.33
C ILE A 174 1.10 4.90 -13.23
N ASP A 175 -0.19 5.11 -12.99
CA ASP A 175 -1.03 6.01 -13.79
C ASP A 175 -0.52 7.45 -13.74
N VAL A 176 -0.18 7.95 -12.55
CA VAL A 176 0.40 9.30 -12.38
C VAL A 176 1.69 9.46 -13.17
N ILE A 177 2.59 8.47 -13.12
CA ILE A 177 3.87 8.54 -13.84
C ILE A 177 3.63 8.51 -15.36
N TYR A 178 2.73 7.64 -15.84
CA TYR A 178 2.36 7.58 -17.26
C TYR A 178 1.73 8.87 -17.76
N LYS A 179 0.78 9.41 -17.00
CA LYS A 179 0.15 10.70 -17.29
C LYS A 179 1.17 11.85 -17.31
N PHE A 180 2.09 11.88 -16.36
CA PHE A 180 3.16 12.88 -16.34
C PHE A 180 4.01 12.82 -17.61
N LEU A 181 4.44 11.62 -18.00
CA LEU A 181 5.22 11.35 -19.21
C LEU A 181 4.42 11.46 -20.52
N ASN A 182 3.09 11.60 -20.44
CA ASN A 182 2.16 11.58 -21.57
C ASN A 182 2.27 10.29 -22.40
N ILE A 183 2.29 9.15 -21.71
CA ILE A 183 2.27 7.80 -22.30
C ILE A 183 1.10 7.01 -21.74
N GLU A 184 0.65 6.01 -22.48
CA GLU A 184 -0.49 5.15 -22.07
C GLU A 184 -0.03 3.76 -21.60
N LYS A 185 1.19 3.37 -21.96
CA LYS A 185 1.71 2.02 -21.76
C LYS A 185 3.19 2.07 -21.45
N HIS A 186 3.62 1.10 -20.63
CA HIS A 186 5.01 0.85 -20.24
C HIS A 186 6.00 0.90 -21.42
N SER A 187 5.71 0.17 -22.50
CA SER A 187 6.57 0.04 -23.69
C SER A 187 6.87 1.35 -24.42
N LYS A 188 6.19 2.45 -24.05
CA LYS A 188 6.41 3.79 -24.62
C LYS A 188 7.32 4.67 -23.75
N ILE A 189 7.84 4.21 -22.62
CA ILE A 189 8.64 5.07 -21.71
C ILE A 189 9.87 5.67 -22.38
N VAL A 190 10.58 4.88 -23.21
CA VAL A 190 11.77 5.31 -23.94
C VAL A 190 11.43 6.34 -25.04
N LYS A 191 10.15 6.39 -25.44
CA LYS A 191 9.62 7.34 -26.43
C LYS A 191 9.00 8.58 -25.79
N ALA A 192 9.00 8.67 -24.45
CA ALA A 192 8.49 9.85 -23.75
C ALA A 192 9.34 11.10 -24.07
N GLU A 193 8.73 12.27 -23.91
CA GLU A 193 9.42 13.55 -24.13
C GLU A 193 10.65 13.68 -23.21
N THR A 194 11.84 13.88 -23.79
CA THR A 194 13.13 13.89 -23.08
C THR A 194 13.13 14.83 -21.88
N LYS A 195 12.58 16.04 -22.00
CA LYS A 195 12.51 17.02 -20.91
C LYS A 195 11.70 16.52 -19.71
N LYS A 196 10.58 15.84 -19.96
CA LYS A 196 9.75 15.25 -18.90
C LYS A 196 10.46 14.08 -18.24
N LEU A 197 11.12 13.25 -19.04
CA LEU A 197 11.88 12.11 -18.55
C LEU A 197 13.07 12.54 -17.69
N GLU A 198 13.80 13.59 -18.09
CA GLU A 198 14.87 14.20 -17.30
C GLU A 198 14.36 14.72 -15.96
N LYS A 199 13.23 15.44 -15.97
CA LYS A 199 12.59 15.95 -14.74
C LYS A 199 12.13 14.81 -13.82
N LEU A 200 11.54 13.75 -14.39
CA LEU A 200 11.18 12.56 -13.61
C LEU A 200 12.40 11.94 -12.96
N MET A 201 13.47 11.74 -13.73
CA MET A 201 14.72 11.16 -13.23
C MET A 201 15.41 12.03 -12.18
N GLU A 202 15.27 13.36 -12.26
CA GLU A 202 15.73 14.25 -11.19
C GLU A 202 15.02 13.97 -9.86
N ILE A 203 13.70 13.80 -9.90
CA ILE A 203 12.90 13.45 -8.72
C ILE A 203 13.29 12.05 -8.23
N VAL A 204 13.34 11.06 -9.11
CA VAL A 204 13.69 9.67 -8.78
C VAL A 204 15.04 9.62 -8.06
N ARG A 205 16.08 10.27 -8.60
CA ARG A 205 17.42 10.29 -7.96
C ARG A 205 17.44 10.97 -6.60
N LYS A 206 16.62 12.01 -6.40
CA LYS A 206 16.49 12.67 -5.08
C LYS A 206 15.74 11.82 -4.07
N VAL A 207 14.78 11.00 -4.51
CA VAL A 207 14.00 10.09 -3.65
C VAL A 207 14.79 8.80 -3.35
N TYR A 208 15.48 8.24 -4.34
CA TYR A 208 16.24 7.01 -4.24
C TYR A 208 17.40 6.97 -5.25
N ALA A 209 18.60 7.29 -4.77
CA ALA A 209 19.77 7.51 -5.62
C ALA A 209 20.28 6.26 -6.36
N GLU A 210 19.93 5.05 -5.90
CA GLU A 210 20.35 3.79 -6.54
C GLU A 210 19.73 3.58 -7.93
N VAL A 211 18.56 4.16 -8.19
CA VAL A 211 17.95 4.20 -9.52
C VAL A 211 18.42 5.47 -10.23
N SER A 212 19.50 5.34 -10.98
CA SER A 212 20.22 6.47 -11.59
C SER A 212 19.91 6.65 -13.08
N THR A 213 19.51 5.58 -13.76
CA THR A 213 19.26 5.54 -15.20
C THR A 213 17.79 5.30 -15.54
N ILE A 214 17.38 5.73 -16.73
CA ILE A 214 16.03 5.48 -17.27
C ILE A 214 15.77 3.97 -17.40
N GLN A 215 16.79 3.19 -17.79
CA GLN A 215 16.64 1.74 -17.95
C GLN A 215 16.38 1.04 -16.61
N GLN A 216 17.02 1.49 -15.53
CA GLN A 216 16.74 0.98 -14.18
C GLN A 216 15.33 1.34 -13.73
N LEU A 217 14.89 2.58 -13.98
CA LEU A 217 13.52 3.00 -13.67
C LEU A 217 12.50 2.16 -14.47
N ASP A 218 12.76 1.94 -15.76
CA ASP A 218 11.94 1.14 -16.65
C ASP A 218 11.76 -0.30 -16.15
N ASP A 219 12.87 -0.96 -15.75
CA ASP A 219 12.86 -2.30 -15.16
C ASP A 219 12.08 -2.35 -13.83
N VAL A 220 12.29 -1.35 -12.96
CA VAL A 220 11.57 -1.24 -11.70
C VAL A 220 10.07 -1.08 -11.94
N MET A 221 9.67 -0.22 -12.87
CA MET A 221 8.27 -0.03 -13.24
C MET A 221 7.66 -1.29 -13.82
N TYR A 222 8.38 -2.00 -14.69
CA TYR A 222 7.94 -3.27 -15.26
C TYR A 222 7.71 -4.34 -14.18
N ARG A 223 8.70 -4.56 -13.30
CA ARG A 223 8.61 -5.53 -12.21
C ARG A 223 7.49 -5.18 -11.23
N PHE A 224 7.33 -3.90 -10.92
CA PHE A 224 6.24 -3.41 -10.09
C PHE A 224 4.89 -3.71 -10.74
N GLN A 225 4.70 -3.32 -11.99
CA GLN A 225 3.45 -3.55 -12.72
C GLN A 225 3.13 -5.04 -12.82
N ALA A 226 4.11 -5.90 -13.14
CA ALA A 226 3.94 -7.34 -13.21
C ALA A 226 3.57 -7.96 -11.85
N LYS A 227 4.21 -7.50 -10.76
CA LYS A 227 3.94 -8.01 -9.40
C LYS A 227 2.53 -7.67 -8.92
N TYR A 228 1.99 -6.54 -9.35
CA TYR A 228 0.69 -6.05 -8.91
C TYR A 228 -0.42 -6.20 -9.97
N TRP A 229 -0.13 -6.85 -11.10
CA TRP A 229 -1.05 -7.00 -12.24
C TRP A 229 -2.39 -7.61 -11.85
N ASP A 230 -2.36 -8.73 -11.12
CA ASP A 230 -3.57 -9.41 -10.66
C ASP A 230 -4.46 -8.52 -9.78
N PHE A 231 -3.89 -7.55 -9.06
CA PHE A 231 -4.66 -6.59 -8.29
C PHE A 231 -5.20 -5.46 -9.16
N MET A 232 -4.44 -5.05 -10.18
CA MET A 232 -4.84 -3.98 -11.11
C MET A 232 -6.02 -4.40 -11.99
N GLU A 233 -6.05 -5.63 -12.52
CA GLU A 233 -7.17 -6.10 -13.35
C GLU A 233 -8.48 -6.27 -12.56
N ASN A 234 -8.39 -6.53 -11.25
CA ASN A 234 -9.56 -6.71 -10.39
C ASN A 234 -9.96 -5.42 -9.63
N CYS A 235 -9.25 -4.31 -9.84
CA CYS A 235 -9.52 -3.05 -9.14
C CYS A 235 -10.76 -2.31 -9.65
N ASP A 236 -11.25 -2.61 -10.86
CA ASP A 236 -12.48 -2.00 -11.38
C ASP A 236 -13.71 -2.43 -10.54
N GLU A 237 -13.66 -3.59 -9.87
CA GLU A 237 -14.67 -4.02 -8.90
C GLU A 237 -14.47 -3.41 -7.50
N ILE A 238 -13.31 -2.81 -7.22
CA ILE A 238 -12.96 -2.24 -5.90
C ILE A 238 -13.11 -0.71 -5.91
N THR A 239 -12.91 -0.07 -7.06
CA THR A 239 -13.09 1.38 -7.27
C THR A 239 -14.51 1.77 -7.62
N SER A 240 -15.41 0.81 -7.87
CA SER A 240 -16.78 0.98 -7.41
C SER A 240 -16.67 1.20 -5.92
N THR A 241 -16.62 2.48 -5.52
CA THR A 241 -16.85 2.97 -4.16
C THR A 241 -17.76 1.95 -3.50
N PRO A 242 -17.39 1.32 -2.35
CA PRO A 242 -18.41 0.63 -1.58
C PRO A 242 -19.54 1.64 -1.51
N GLU A 243 -20.67 1.32 -2.17
CA GLU A 243 -21.76 2.25 -2.46
C GLU A 243 -21.86 3.15 -1.24
N PRO A 244 -21.45 4.44 -1.33
CA PRO A 244 -21.09 5.23 -0.15
C PRO A 244 -22.24 5.06 0.79
N LEU A 245 -22.05 4.27 1.88
CA LEU A 245 -23.15 3.60 2.62
C LEU A 245 -24.32 4.54 2.53
N LYS A 246 -25.31 4.26 1.65
CA LYS A 246 -26.27 5.29 1.19
C LYS A 246 -26.57 6.12 2.42
N PRO A 247 -26.17 7.42 2.50
CA PRO A 247 -26.46 8.19 3.70
C PRO A 247 -27.94 7.97 3.91
N PRO A 248 -28.35 7.32 5.03
CA PRO A 248 -29.60 6.59 5.12
C PRO A 248 -30.65 7.44 4.46
N GLU A 249 -31.10 6.96 3.29
CA GLU A 249 -31.90 7.67 2.30
C GLU A 249 -32.80 8.63 3.04
N VAL A 250 -32.54 9.96 2.99
CA VAL A 250 -33.08 10.96 3.95
C VAL A 250 -34.41 10.47 4.43
N ILE A 251 -34.39 9.78 5.58
CA ILE A 251 -35.58 9.06 6.00
C ILE A 251 -36.50 10.22 6.30
N HIS A 252 -37.56 10.36 5.50
CA HIS A 252 -38.70 11.13 5.93
C HIS A 252 -39.16 10.43 7.20
N PHE A 253 -38.67 10.94 8.33
CA PHE A 253 -38.96 10.42 9.65
C PHE A 253 -40.49 10.38 9.74
N PRO A 254 -41.11 9.19 9.85
CA PRO A 254 -42.52 9.14 10.18
C PRO A 254 -42.64 9.89 11.52
N ALA A 255 -43.54 10.87 11.56
CA ALA A 255 -43.99 11.44 12.81
C ALA A 255 -44.34 10.26 13.74
N ALA A 256 -43.90 10.35 14.99
CA ALA A 256 -44.07 9.29 15.97
C ALA A 256 -45.55 8.92 16.13
N ASP A 257 -46.02 7.97 15.33
CA ASP A 257 -47.36 7.43 15.46
C ASP A 257 -47.33 6.40 16.59
N THR A 258 -47.97 6.83 17.67
CA THR A 258 -48.36 6.12 18.89
C THR A 258 -48.62 4.62 18.68
N VAL A 259 -47.64 3.80 19.07
CA VAL A 259 -47.86 2.39 19.40
C VAL A 259 -47.98 2.29 20.91
N ASN A 260 -49.20 2.10 21.38
CA ASN A 260 -49.50 1.79 22.78
C ASN A 260 -48.97 0.37 23.09
N SER A 261 -47.84 0.28 23.76
CA SER A 261 -47.29 -0.96 24.32
C SER A 261 -46.87 -0.70 25.77
N GLU A 262 -47.69 -1.14 26.71
CA GLU A 262 -47.58 -0.92 28.16
C GLU A 262 -46.51 -1.79 28.86
N ASN A 263 -45.29 -1.86 28.29
CA ASN A 263 -44.12 -2.41 28.98
C ASN A 263 -43.09 -1.29 29.12
N ASN A 264 -43.11 -0.60 30.27
CA ASN A 264 -42.22 0.51 30.63
C ASN A 264 -40.79 0.02 30.98
N ASP A 265 -40.17 -0.75 30.10
CA ASP A 265 -38.71 -0.82 30.08
C ASP A 265 -38.25 0.41 29.30
N GLU A 266 -37.73 1.42 30.01
CA GLU A 266 -37.13 2.61 29.42
C GLU A 266 -36.09 2.18 28.37
N LEU A 267 -36.44 2.27 27.08
CA LEU A 267 -35.49 1.99 26.01
C LEU A 267 -34.32 2.97 26.15
N GLU A 268 -33.11 2.43 26.41
CA GLU A 268 -31.89 3.23 26.44
C GLU A 268 -31.80 4.04 25.12
N PRO A 269 -31.49 5.34 25.19
CA PRO A 269 -31.22 6.13 24.00
C PRO A 269 -30.03 5.55 23.21
N HIS A 270 -30.13 5.64 21.89
CA HIS A 270 -29.10 5.18 20.96
C HIS A 270 -28.75 6.32 20.01
N HIS A 271 -27.46 6.47 19.71
CA HIS A 271 -26.96 7.43 18.73
C HIS A 271 -26.00 6.77 17.74
N TYR A 272 -25.78 7.40 16.60
CA TYR A 272 -24.82 6.94 15.61
C TYR A 272 -23.42 7.45 15.94
N CYS A 273 -22.43 6.56 15.89
CA CYS A 273 -21.03 6.98 15.93
C CYS A 273 -20.67 7.69 14.61
N ILE A 274 -20.19 8.94 14.67
CA ILE A 274 -19.83 9.71 13.46
C ILE A 274 -18.66 9.08 12.66
N TYR A 275 -17.84 8.23 13.28
CA TYR A 275 -16.68 7.61 12.64
C TYR A 275 -17.03 6.32 11.89
N CYS A 276 -17.73 5.37 12.52
CA CYS A 276 -18.13 4.12 11.85
C CYS A 276 -19.55 4.10 11.29
N SER A 277 -20.37 5.11 11.56
CA SER A 277 -21.79 5.18 11.19
C SER A 277 -22.66 4.04 11.76
N GLU A 278 -22.21 3.37 12.82
CA GLU A 278 -22.98 2.33 13.49
C GLU A 278 -23.85 2.93 14.61
N LEU A 279 -25.09 2.45 14.75
CA LEU A 279 -26.00 2.78 15.84
C LEU A 279 -25.53 2.07 17.12
N GLN A 280 -25.31 2.81 18.19
CA GLN A 280 -24.77 2.30 19.45
C GLN A 280 -25.55 2.86 20.64
N PRO A 281 -25.69 2.11 21.75
CA PRO A 281 -26.21 2.63 23.00
C PRO A 281 -25.36 3.78 23.56
N ASP A 282 -25.98 4.75 24.22
CA ASP A 282 -25.29 5.94 24.74
C ASP A 282 -24.14 5.62 25.70
N ARG A 283 -24.29 4.55 26.49
CA ARG A 283 -23.26 4.10 27.45
C ARG A 283 -21.92 3.70 26.82
N ILE A 284 -21.87 3.46 25.51
CA ILE A 284 -20.62 3.15 24.79
C ILE A 284 -20.19 4.25 23.82
N LEU A 285 -20.90 5.38 23.83
CA LEU A 285 -20.60 6.56 23.06
C LEU A 285 -20.04 7.64 23.99
N ALA A 286 -18.92 8.24 23.58
CA ALA A 286 -18.48 9.52 24.09
C ALA A 286 -19.26 10.62 23.36
N GLN A 287 -20.08 11.36 24.11
CA GLN A 287 -20.66 12.61 23.63
C GLN A 287 -19.59 13.71 23.74
N LEU A 288 -19.35 14.41 22.63
CA LEU A 288 -18.35 15.46 22.58
C LEU A 288 -19.04 16.75 22.98
N THR A 289 -19.08 16.98 24.28
CA THR A 289 -19.90 18.04 24.89
C THR A 289 -19.18 19.37 24.86
N THR A 290 -17.85 19.37 24.98
CA THR A 290 -17.07 20.61 24.96
C THR A 290 -16.67 21.00 23.54
N GLN A 291 -16.70 22.30 23.27
CA GLN A 291 -16.20 22.88 22.02
C GLN A 291 -14.71 22.54 21.79
N LYS A 292 -13.99 22.31 22.89
CA LYS A 292 -12.58 21.90 22.95
C LYS A 292 -12.35 20.45 22.49
N GLU A 293 -13.14 19.49 22.99
CA GLU A 293 -13.09 18.08 22.55
C GLU A 293 -13.50 17.92 21.07
N ARG A 294 -14.39 18.79 20.57
CA ARG A 294 -14.83 18.79 19.17
C ARG A 294 -13.72 19.16 18.18
N LEU A 295 -12.66 19.87 18.60
CA LEU A 295 -11.54 20.24 17.72
C LEU A 295 -10.49 19.14 17.55
N VAL A 296 -10.32 18.31 18.57
CA VAL A 296 -9.57 17.04 18.50
C VAL A 296 -10.20 16.11 17.47
N ILE A 297 -11.53 16.16 17.36
CA ILE A 297 -12.32 15.36 16.42
C ILE A 297 -12.08 15.80 14.98
N LEU A 298 -12.03 17.11 14.76
CA LEU A 298 -11.79 17.72 13.45
C LEU A 298 -10.40 17.43 12.88
N TYR A 299 -9.42 17.25 13.76
CA TYR A 299 -8.08 16.87 13.34
C TYR A 299 -8.00 15.46 12.74
N LEU A 300 -8.91 14.56 13.14
CA LEU A 300 -9.05 13.23 12.55
C LEU A 300 -9.84 13.24 11.25
N LEU A 301 -10.65 14.29 11.05
CA LEU A 301 -11.41 14.46 9.82
C LEU A 301 -10.54 14.85 8.62
N ARG A 302 -9.21 14.96 8.80
CA ARG A 302 -8.24 15.28 7.76
C ARG A 302 -8.22 14.29 6.58
N GLY A 303 -8.86 13.12 6.73
CA GLY A 303 -9.15 12.18 5.63
C GLY A 303 -10.62 12.10 5.20
N PHE A 304 -11.57 12.46 6.08
CA PHE A 304 -12.99 12.11 5.91
C PHE A 304 -13.94 13.29 5.61
N PHE A 305 -13.60 14.52 6.00
CA PHE A 305 -14.49 15.67 5.78
C PHE A 305 -13.75 16.88 5.21
N THR A 306 -14.44 17.60 4.32
CA THR A 306 -14.03 18.95 3.89
C THR A 306 -14.18 19.94 5.03
N PHE A 307 -13.47 21.08 4.94
CA PHE A 307 -13.51 22.15 5.92
C PHE A 307 -14.94 22.68 6.21
N GLU A 308 -15.78 22.83 5.17
CA GLU A 308 -17.16 23.28 5.33
C GLU A 308 -18.06 22.23 6.00
N GLN A 309 -17.87 20.95 5.67
CA GLN A 309 -18.58 19.86 6.35
C GLN A 309 -18.21 19.81 7.83
N ALA A 310 -16.91 19.87 8.13
CA ALA A 310 -16.35 20.02 9.46
C ALA A 310 -17.02 21.16 10.26
N ARG A 311 -17.06 22.36 9.69
CA ARG A 311 -17.71 23.54 10.29
C ARG A 311 -19.21 23.33 10.52
N SER A 312 -19.92 22.70 9.58
CA SER A 312 -21.35 22.42 9.73
C SER A 312 -21.65 21.42 10.85
N GLN A 313 -20.77 20.42 11.05
CA GLN A 313 -20.92 19.39 12.07
C GLN A 313 -20.67 19.92 13.48
N MET A 314 -19.83 20.95 13.64
CA MET A 314 -19.60 21.59 14.95
C MET A 314 -20.87 22.08 15.65
N LYS A 315 -21.91 22.40 14.88
CA LYS A 315 -23.20 22.89 15.39
C LYS A 315 -24.13 21.78 15.88
N LYS A 316 -23.79 20.52 15.66
CA LYS A 316 -24.59 19.35 16.04
C LYS A 316 -23.97 18.66 17.25
N GLU A 317 -24.78 17.85 17.92
CA GLU A 317 -24.26 16.89 18.90
C GLU A 317 -23.51 15.78 18.15
N ILE A 318 -22.28 15.50 18.59
CA ILE A 318 -21.43 14.51 17.95
C ILE A 318 -21.17 13.41 18.96
N PHE A 319 -21.42 12.17 18.53
CA PHE A 319 -21.18 10.97 19.30
C PHE A 319 -20.11 10.13 18.61
N ILE A 320 -19.15 9.62 19.38
CA ILE A 320 -18.12 8.68 18.92
C ILE A 320 -18.09 7.48 19.85
N CYS A 321 -18.02 6.26 19.32
CA CYS A 321 -17.87 5.10 20.20
C CYS A 321 -16.50 5.10 20.90
N HIS A 322 -16.45 4.64 22.16
CA HIS A 322 -15.22 4.68 22.97
C HIS A 322 -14.00 4.03 22.31
N SER A 323 -14.22 3.02 21.45
CA SER A 323 -13.16 2.39 20.65
C SER A 323 -12.51 3.39 19.70
N HIS A 324 -13.30 4.09 18.87
CA HIS A 324 -12.78 5.12 17.98
C HIS A 324 -12.22 6.29 18.77
N PHE A 325 -12.90 6.75 19.83
CA PHE A 325 -12.39 7.82 20.69
C PHE A 325 -10.99 7.50 21.24
N SER A 326 -10.76 6.28 21.74
CA SER A 326 -9.44 5.87 22.24
C SER A 326 -8.38 5.84 21.14
N GLN A 327 -8.71 5.33 19.95
CA GLN A 327 -7.79 5.28 18.82
C GLN A 327 -7.35 6.68 18.39
N ILE A 328 -8.31 7.60 18.31
CA ILE A 328 -8.14 9.02 18.02
C ILE A 328 -7.12 9.66 18.96
N ILE A 329 -7.29 9.45 20.27
CA ILE A 329 -6.41 10.01 21.30
C ILE A 329 -4.98 9.47 21.12
N GLN A 330 -4.82 8.18 20.82
CA GLN A 330 -3.52 7.60 20.55
C GLN A 330 -2.84 8.18 19.30
N ASP A 331 -3.61 8.45 18.25
CA ASP A 331 -3.07 9.02 17.02
C ASP A 331 -2.66 10.48 17.22
N VAL A 332 -3.45 11.27 17.96
CA VAL A 332 -3.07 12.63 18.39
C VAL A 332 -1.78 12.59 19.20
N LYS A 333 -1.70 11.72 20.23
CA LYS A 333 -0.47 11.55 21.02
C LYS A 333 0.74 11.16 20.17
N ARG A 334 0.56 10.33 19.14
CA ARG A 334 1.63 9.96 18.21
C ARG A 334 2.08 11.16 17.38
N ILE A 335 1.15 11.98 16.91
CA ILE A 335 1.42 13.17 16.12
C ILE A 335 2.14 14.24 16.96
N MET A 336 1.79 14.35 18.24
CA MET A 336 2.47 15.25 19.18
C MET A 336 3.93 14.86 19.47
N ARG A 337 4.37 13.63 19.13
CA ARG A 337 5.79 13.22 19.23
C ARG A 337 6.65 13.74 18.07
N PHE A 338 6.06 14.38 17.07
CA PHE A 338 6.79 14.97 15.93
C PHE A 338 7.26 16.41 16.23
N PRO A 339 8.16 16.98 15.40
CA PRO A 339 8.65 18.35 15.58
C PRO A 339 7.52 19.39 15.66
N MET A 340 7.78 20.50 16.38
CA MET A 340 6.84 21.60 16.63
C MET A 340 6.17 22.16 15.36
N GLU A 341 6.82 22.07 14.20
CA GLU A 341 6.27 22.46 12.90
C GLU A 341 5.01 21.67 12.54
N SER A 342 4.95 20.38 12.88
CA SER A 342 3.76 19.55 12.64
C SER A 342 2.60 20.03 13.51
N VAL A 343 2.88 20.33 14.79
CA VAL A 343 1.90 20.85 15.76
C VAL A 343 1.35 22.20 15.31
N ARG A 344 2.21 23.10 14.82
CA ARG A 344 1.78 24.40 14.27
C ARG A 344 0.78 24.28 13.11
N VAL A 345 0.94 23.29 12.23
CA VAL A 345 -0.02 23.07 11.12
C VAL A 345 -1.39 22.65 11.66
N ILE A 346 -1.43 21.85 12.72
CA ILE A 346 -2.67 21.47 13.42
C ILE A 346 -3.35 22.71 13.97
N MET A 347 -2.57 23.52 14.69
CA MET A 347 -3.03 24.72 15.37
C MET A 347 -3.58 25.76 14.38
N VAL A 348 -2.90 26.02 13.26
CA VAL A 348 -3.42 26.91 12.21
C VAL A 348 -4.75 26.40 11.64
N THR A 349 -4.90 25.08 11.48
CA THR A 349 -6.13 24.48 10.96
C THR A 349 -7.27 24.60 11.98
N ILE A 350 -6.96 24.38 13.27
CA ILE A 350 -7.88 24.54 14.39
C ILE A 350 -8.34 25.99 14.51
N ASN A 351 -7.42 26.95 14.44
CA ASN A 351 -7.72 28.38 14.56
C ASN A 351 -8.57 28.89 13.38
N ALA A 352 -8.42 28.30 12.18
CA ALA A 352 -9.29 28.58 11.06
C ALA A 352 -10.73 28.08 11.29
N LEU A 353 -10.90 26.98 12.03
CA LEU A 353 -12.18 26.36 12.34
C LEU A 353 -12.87 26.99 13.56
N CYS A 354 -12.10 27.37 14.58
CA CYS A 354 -12.55 27.99 15.82
C CYS A 354 -11.64 29.17 16.14
N GLN A 355 -12.17 30.40 16.02
CA GLN A 355 -11.37 31.62 16.17
C GLN A 355 -10.96 31.93 17.62
N ASP A 356 -11.38 31.10 18.57
CA ASP A 356 -11.32 31.41 20.01
C ASP A 356 -10.32 30.56 20.79
N ILE A 357 -9.50 29.73 20.13
CA ILE A 357 -8.47 28.94 20.81
C ILE A 357 -7.10 29.59 20.64
N ASP A 358 -6.54 30.06 21.75
CA ASP A 358 -5.15 30.49 21.82
C ASP A 358 -4.19 29.29 22.04
N ASP A 359 -2.89 29.55 21.92
CA ASP A 359 -1.85 28.52 22.03
C ASP A 359 -1.89 27.81 23.40
N ASP A 360 -2.10 28.56 24.49
CA ASP A 360 -2.10 28.01 25.85
C ASP A 360 -3.30 27.08 26.07
N GLN A 361 -4.49 27.50 25.62
CA GLN A 361 -5.69 26.68 25.64
C GLN A 361 -5.54 25.42 24.78
N PHE A 362 -4.82 25.50 23.65
CA PHE A 362 -4.53 24.34 22.82
C PHE A 362 -3.65 23.32 23.57
N TYR A 363 -2.63 23.78 24.29
CA TYR A 363 -1.79 22.89 25.10
C TYR A 363 -2.53 22.32 26.31
N GLU A 364 -3.38 23.09 26.99
CA GLU A 364 -4.24 22.56 28.07
C GLU A 364 -5.17 21.46 27.57
N ILE A 365 -5.73 21.63 26.37
CA ILE A 365 -6.55 20.60 25.71
C ILE A 365 -5.70 19.35 25.48
N LEU A 366 -4.47 19.50 25.00
CA LEU A 366 -3.58 18.37 24.75
C LEU A 366 -3.14 17.64 26.02
N ASP A 367 -2.89 18.36 27.11
CA ASP A 367 -2.50 17.78 28.40
C ASP A 367 -3.65 17.01 29.05
N PHE A 368 -4.90 17.37 28.74
CA PHE A 368 -6.09 16.66 29.19
C PHE A 368 -6.32 15.32 28.48
N LEU A 369 -5.83 15.17 27.24
CA LEU A 369 -6.02 13.97 26.40
C LEU A 369 -4.96 12.90 26.68
#